data_AF-A0A2T5GHS9-F1
#
_entry.id   AF-A0A2T5GHS9-F1
#
_cell.length_a   1.000
_cell.length_b   1.000
_cell.length_c   1.000
_cell.angle_alpha   90.00
_cell.angle_beta   90.00
_cell.angle_gamma   90.00
#
_symmetry.space_group_name_H-M   'P 1'
#
loop_
_entity.id
_entity.type
_entity.pdbx_description
1 polymer ?
#
loop_
_entity_poly.entity_id
_entity_poly.type
_entity_poly.pdbx_seq_one_letter_code
_entity_poly.pdbx_strand_id
1 'polypeptide(L)' 'MEAALVCLLRRSPDILPIPGTPSVAHLRENLAVAALALPDRETAARNGIS' A
#
# COMPACT_ATOMS: atom_id res chain seq x y z
N MET A 1 8.48 -5.16 -2.86
CA MET A 1 7.08 -4.93 -3.32
C MET A 1 6.36 -3.96 -2.39
N GLU A 2 6.63 -4.07 -1.11
CA GLU A 2 6.31 -3.18 0.02
C GLU A 2 6.27 -1.69 -0.33
N ALA A 3 7.28 -1.14 -1.01
CA ALA A 3 7.33 0.30 -1.36
C ALA A 3 6.16 0.73 -2.28
N ALA A 4 5.76 -0.13 -3.22
CA ALA A 4 4.63 0.13 -4.10
C ALA A 4 3.29 -0.02 -3.35
N LEU A 5 3.20 -1.01 -2.44
CA LEU A 5 2.03 -1.24 -1.60
C LEU A 5 1.76 -0.05 -0.65
N VAL A 6 2.81 0.45 0.01
CA VAL A 6 2.74 1.67 0.85
C VAL A 6 2.33 2.87 0.02
N CYS A 7 2.91 3.07 -1.17
CA CYS A 7 2.54 4.19 -2.05
C CYS A 7 1.07 4.14 -2.47
N LEU A 8 0.56 2.95 -2.81
CA LEU A 8 -0.84 2.76 -3.21
C LEU A 8 -1.81 3.02 -2.05
N LEU A 9 -1.57 2.40 -0.89
CA LEU A 9 -2.40 2.62 0.31
C LEU A 9 -2.38 4.07 0.76
N ARG A 10 -1.21 4.74 0.68
CA ARG A 10 -1.09 6.17 0.96
C ARG A 10 -1.85 7.04 -0.02
N ARG A 11 -1.99 6.65 -1.28
CA ARG A 11 -2.63 7.48 -2.32
C ARG A 11 -4.14 7.29 -2.36
N SER A 12 -4.61 6.10 -2.01
CA SER A 12 -6.02 5.71 -2.13
C SER A 12 -6.38 4.79 -0.97
N PRO A 13 -6.74 5.36 0.20
CA PRO A 13 -7.01 4.59 1.41
C PRO A 13 -8.22 3.65 1.27
N ASP A 14 -9.15 3.94 0.33
CA ASP A 14 -10.32 3.11 0.05
C ASP A 14 -10.03 1.89 -0.84
N ILE A 15 -8.79 1.71 -1.32
CA ILE A 15 -8.40 0.55 -2.12
C ILE A 15 -7.85 -0.53 -1.19
N LEU A 16 -8.38 -1.75 -1.30
CA LEU A 16 -7.84 -2.95 -0.66
C LEU A 16 -6.98 -3.76 -1.65
N PRO A 17 -5.65 -3.55 -1.66
CA PRO A 17 -4.75 -4.35 -2.50
C PRO A 17 -4.67 -5.80 -2.02
N ILE A 18 -4.65 -6.76 -2.96
CA ILE A 18 -4.45 -8.20 -2.70
C ILE A 18 -3.10 -8.63 -3.32
N PRO A 19 -1.95 -8.28 -2.70
CA PRO A 19 -0.65 -8.56 -3.28
C PRO A 19 -0.34 -10.06 -3.22
N GLY A 20 -0.12 -10.67 -4.39
CA GLY A 20 0.39 -12.05 -4.50
C GLY A 20 1.91 -12.09 -4.40
N THR A 21 2.47 -13.12 -3.74
CA THR A 21 3.92 -13.37 -3.71
C THR A 21 4.21 -14.87 -3.52
N PRO A 22 5.24 -15.42 -4.19
CA PRO A 22 5.66 -16.81 -3.97
C PRO A 22 6.56 -16.97 -2.72
N SER A 23 6.98 -15.88 -2.06
CA SER A 23 7.88 -15.92 -0.91
C SER A 23 7.14 -15.63 0.39
N VAL A 24 7.31 -16.53 1.37
CA VAL A 24 6.78 -16.35 2.74
C VAL A 24 7.38 -15.12 3.43
N ALA A 25 8.64 -14.77 3.12
CA ALA A 25 9.27 -13.56 3.67
C ALA A 25 8.55 -12.30 3.19
N HIS A 26 8.33 -12.17 1.88
CA HIS A 26 7.58 -11.05 1.31
C HIS A 26 6.11 -11.01 1.77
N LEU A 27 5.50 -12.18 2.05
CA LEU A 27 4.16 -12.22 2.62
C LEU A 27 4.11 -11.53 4.00
N ARG A 28 5.11 -11.78 4.85
CA ARG A 28 5.20 -11.16 6.19
C ARG A 28 5.38 -9.64 6.09
N GLU A 29 6.19 -9.18 5.14
CA GLU A 29 6.40 -7.76 4.89
C GLU A 29 5.13 -7.07 4.38
N ASN A 30 4.41 -7.69 3.44
CA ASN A 30 3.12 -7.18 2.95
C ASN A 30 2.08 -7.04 4.08
N LEU A 31 2.05 -8.00 5.02
CA LEU A 31 1.16 -7.93 6.19
C LEU A 31 1.56 -6.81 7.16
N ALA A 32 2.86 -6.59 7.37
CA ALA A 32 3.35 -5.50 8.22
C ALA A 32 2.96 -4.13 7.64
N VAL A 33 3.02 -3.96 6.32
CA VAL A 33 2.56 -2.75 5.62
C VAL A 33 1.07 -2.49 5.84
N ALA A 34 0.23 -3.53 5.82
CA ALA A 34 -1.20 -3.39 6.09
C ALA A 34 -1.54 -3.05 7.55
N ALA A 35 -0.68 -3.47 8.48
CA ALA A 35 -0.83 -3.19 9.92
C ALA A 35 -0.37 -1.77 10.30
N LEU A 36 0.43 -1.11 9.46
CA LEU A 36 0.75 0.30 9.60
C LEU A 36 -0.50 1.13 9.27
N ALA A 37 -1.25 1.51 10.30
CA ALA A 37 -2.24 2.57 10.20
C ALA A 37 -1.52 3.84 9.72
N LEU A 38 -1.65 4.13 8.42
CA LEU A 38 -1.12 5.36 7.85
C LEU A 38 -1.95 6.50 8.47
N PRO A 39 -1.34 7.41 9.25
CA PRO A 39 -2.08 8.53 9.80
C PRO A 39 -2.71 9.31 8.65
N ASP A 40 -3.99 9.66 8.77
CA ASP A 40 -4.75 10.47 7.82
C ASP A 40 -4.08 11.84 7.65
N ARG A 41 -3.06 11.91 6.80
CA ARG A 41 -2.43 13.15 6.40
C ARG A 41 -2.70 13.33 4.92
N GLU A 42 -3.73 14.14 4.65
CA GLU A 42 -4.06 14.80 3.40
C GLU A 42 -3.34 14.24 2.18
N THR A 43 -4.01 13.36 1.45
CA THR A 43 -3.56 12.81 0.18
C THR A 43 -3.75 13.83 -0.94
N ALA A 44 -3.07 14.97 -0.84
CA ALA A 44 -2.97 15.94 -1.92
C ALA A 44 -1.93 15.48 -2.96
N ALA A 45 -2.28 14.53 -3.84
CA ALA A 45 -1.46 14.25 -5.03
C ALA A 45 -2.22 13.54 -6.16
N ARG A 46 -2.91 14.36 -6.97
CA ARG A 46 -3.16 14.26 -8.42
C ARG A 46 -2.88 12.91 -9.09
N ASN A 47 -3.95 12.19 -9.44
CA ASN A 47 -3.86 11.03 -10.34
C ASN A 47 -3.94 11.49 -11.79
N GLY A 48 -2.79 11.87 -12.35
CA GLY A 48 -2.61 11.90 -13.80
C GLY A 48 -2.57 10.46 -14.32
N ILE A 49 -3.69 10.00 -14.85
CA ILE A 49 -3.76 8.94 -15.85
C ILE A 49 -4.51 9.55 -17.03
N SER A 50 -3.80 9.62 -18.16
CA SER A 50 -4.35 10.01 -19.46
C SER A 50 -5.30 8.95 -19.98
#